data_AF-A0A521VQU9-F1
#
_entry.id   AF-A0A521VQU9-F1
#
_cell.length_a   1.000
_cell.length_b   1.000
_cell.length_c   1.000
_cell.angle_alpha   90.00
_cell.angle_beta   90.00
_cell.angle_gamma   90.00
#
_symmetry.space_group_name_H-M   'P 1'
#
loop_
_entity.id
_entity.type
_entity.pdbx_description
1 polymer ?
#
loop_
_entity_poly.entity_id
_entity_poly.type
_entity_poly.pdbx_seq_one_letter_code
_entity_poly.pdbx_strand_id
1 'polypeptide(L)'
;MRFVIFFAAIFLFSGCHCPKNAAVNCDTLGTVRDYSDLDGCRFLIELQNGDKLNPVKITGGFRLKDGQKITFSYTVLTDVMSICMAETQMVEITCIHETSEFTNACEDTMNPFEVAWMNKAFDRHNPTQILKYHNGHEWAYLFYAIPDSFLYDCHGNLICQSHGDAHDTCHKVYIDTFGKGKIIWQGEGVWD
;
A
#
# COMPACT_ATOMS: atom_id res chain seq x y z
N MET A 1 40.41 45.94 -55.23
CA MET A 1 40.63 44.63 -54.59
C MET A 1 40.52 44.78 -53.08
N ARG A 2 39.45 44.24 -52.48
CA ARG A 2 39.44 43.47 -51.22
C ARG A 2 37.99 43.26 -50.78
N PHE A 3 37.47 42.09 -51.12
CA PHE A 3 36.32 41.48 -50.47
C PHE A 3 36.77 41.05 -49.06
N VAL A 4 36.05 41.45 -48.02
CA VAL A 4 36.16 40.84 -46.69
C VAL A 4 34.78 40.32 -46.32
N ILE A 5 34.67 39.01 -46.33
CA ILE A 5 33.44 38.22 -46.16
C ILE A 5 33.12 38.12 -44.67
N PHE A 6 31.89 38.51 -44.31
CA PHE A 6 31.24 38.20 -43.03
C PHE A 6 31.17 36.67 -42.84
N PHE A 7 31.79 36.14 -41.78
CA PHE A 7 31.54 34.77 -41.33
C PHE A 7 30.88 34.81 -39.96
N ALA A 8 29.55 34.79 -39.96
CA ALA A 8 28.71 34.57 -38.80
C ALA A 8 28.70 33.06 -38.49
N ALA A 9 29.39 32.64 -37.43
CA ALA A 9 29.35 31.27 -36.94
C ALA A 9 28.17 31.11 -35.96
N ILE A 10 27.05 30.63 -36.49
CA ILE A 10 25.88 30.20 -35.72
C ILE A 10 26.22 28.84 -35.08
N PHE A 11 26.48 28.84 -33.76
CA PHE A 11 26.56 27.63 -32.95
C PHE A 11 25.14 27.16 -32.62
N LEU A 12 24.60 26.23 -33.41
CA LEU A 12 23.40 25.47 -33.07
C LEU A 12 23.75 24.40 -32.04
N PHE A 13 23.52 24.69 -30.77
CA PHE A 13 23.47 23.67 -29.73
C PHE A 13 22.15 22.90 -29.84
N SER A 14 22.16 21.80 -30.60
CA SER A 14 21.10 20.78 -30.53
C SER A 14 21.21 20.03 -29.20
N GLY A 15 20.52 20.53 -28.19
CA GLY A 15 20.27 19.79 -26.95
C GLY A 15 19.37 18.60 -27.26
N CYS A 16 19.95 17.41 -27.32
CA CYS A 16 19.20 16.17 -27.32
C CYS A 16 18.56 16.01 -25.93
N HIS A 17 17.25 16.23 -25.82
CA HIS A 17 16.48 15.80 -24.65
C HIS A 17 16.36 14.28 -24.72
N CYS A 18 17.20 13.56 -23.96
CA CYS A 18 16.88 12.19 -23.61
C CYS A 18 15.70 12.25 -22.62
N PRO A 19 14.52 11.67 -22.93
CA PRO A 19 13.52 11.45 -21.90
C PRO A 19 14.18 10.55 -20.85
N LYS A 20 14.28 11.06 -19.62
CA LYS A 20 14.64 10.24 -18.47
C LYS A 20 13.54 9.19 -18.37
N ASN A 21 13.85 7.93 -18.67
CA ASN A 21 13.00 6.82 -18.26
C ASN A 21 12.88 6.95 -16.74
N ALA A 22 11.73 7.42 -16.26
CA ALA A 22 11.41 7.37 -14.85
C ALA A 22 11.50 5.89 -14.47
N ALA A 23 12.40 5.55 -13.53
CA ALA A 23 12.40 4.23 -12.93
C ALA A 23 10.98 4.00 -12.40
N VAL A 24 10.27 3.04 -12.99
CA VAL A 24 8.95 2.63 -12.51
C VAL A 24 9.22 1.84 -11.23
N ASN A 25 9.10 2.50 -10.09
CA ASN A 25 9.24 1.84 -8.81
C ASN A 25 8.01 0.94 -8.58
N CYS A 26 8.24 -0.33 -8.23
CA CYS A 26 7.22 -1.32 -7.95
C CYS A 26 7.05 -1.45 -6.45
N ASP A 27 6.20 -0.61 -5.87
CA ASP A 27 6.20 -0.40 -4.41
C ASP A 27 4.93 -0.94 -3.73
N THR A 28 3.97 -1.46 -4.49
CA THR A 28 2.77 -2.09 -3.92
C THR A 28 3.03 -3.56 -3.64
N LEU A 29 2.81 -3.99 -2.40
CA LEU A 29 2.81 -5.40 -2.02
C LEU A 29 1.44 -6.02 -2.25
N GLY A 30 1.42 -7.23 -2.82
CA GLY A 30 0.21 -8.01 -2.97
C GLY A 30 0.46 -9.51 -3.00
N THR A 31 -0.56 -10.28 -2.65
CA THR A 31 -0.55 -11.74 -2.77
C THR A 31 -1.51 -12.16 -3.86
N VAL A 32 -1.03 -12.92 -4.83
CA VAL A 32 -1.85 -13.51 -5.87
C VAL A 32 -2.65 -14.66 -5.27
N ARG A 33 -3.97 -14.67 -5.49
CA ARG A 33 -4.87 -15.72 -5.03
C ARG A 33 -5.74 -16.23 -6.14
N ASP A 34 -5.92 -17.55 -6.21
CA ASP A 34 -6.87 -18.16 -7.12
C ASP A 34 -8.31 -18.03 -6.59
N TYR A 35 -9.15 -17.36 -7.36
CA TYR A 35 -10.58 -17.24 -7.11
C TYR A 35 -11.42 -18.00 -8.15
N SER A 36 -10.83 -18.96 -8.88
CA SER A 36 -11.53 -19.71 -9.94
C SER A 36 -12.73 -20.54 -9.45
N ASP A 37 -12.90 -20.70 -8.12
CA ASP A 37 -14.08 -21.32 -7.52
C ASP A 37 -15.32 -20.40 -7.54
N LEU A 38 -15.14 -19.11 -7.85
CA LEU A 38 -16.22 -18.14 -8.04
C LEU A 38 -16.49 -17.93 -9.53
N ASP A 39 -17.76 -17.79 -9.90
CA ASP A 39 -18.16 -17.58 -11.29
C ASP A 39 -17.55 -16.29 -11.84
N GLY A 40 -16.97 -16.39 -13.03
CA GLY A 40 -16.32 -15.25 -13.69
C GLY A 40 -14.99 -14.80 -13.10
N CYS A 41 -14.49 -15.42 -12.03
CA CYS A 41 -13.23 -15.08 -11.40
C CYS A 41 -12.05 -15.95 -11.87
N ARG A 42 -10.84 -15.41 -11.70
CA ARG A 42 -9.56 -16.13 -11.86
C ARG A 42 -8.60 -15.66 -10.77
N PHE A 43 -7.36 -15.32 -11.10
CA PHE A 43 -6.43 -14.75 -10.14
C PHE A 43 -6.78 -13.31 -9.80
N LEU A 44 -6.88 -13.00 -8.51
CA LEU A 44 -6.94 -11.64 -7.98
C LEU A 44 -5.65 -11.35 -7.20
N ILE A 45 -5.33 -10.07 -7.06
CA ILE A 45 -4.22 -9.62 -6.20
C ILE A 45 -4.83 -9.05 -4.92
N GLU A 46 -4.57 -9.70 -3.80
CA GLU A 46 -4.98 -9.22 -2.48
C GLU A 46 -3.94 -8.26 -1.94
N LEU A 47 -4.39 -7.06 -1.59
CA LEU A 47 -3.60 -6.07 -0.88
C LEU A 47 -3.66 -6.32 0.63
N GLN A 48 -2.67 -5.80 1.35
CA GLN A 48 -2.61 -5.90 2.83
C GLN A 48 -3.85 -5.31 3.53
N ASN A 49 -4.50 -4.33 2.92
CA ASN A 49 -5.70 -3.70 3.47
C ASN A 49 -6.99 -4.52 3.21
N GLY A 50 -6.89 -5.70 2.59
CA GLY A 50 -8.02 -6.58 2.26
C GLY A 50 -8.65 -6.31 0.88
N ASP A 51 -8.30 -5.20 0.22
CA ASP A 51 -8.79 -4.91 -1.13
C ASP A 51 -8.33 -5.99 -2.11
N LYS A 52 -9.19 -6.31 -3.08
CA LYS A 52 -8.89 -7.28 -4.13
C LYS A 52 -8.83 -6.58 -5.47
N LEU A 53 -7.70 -6.68 -6.16
CA LEU A 53 -7.54 -6.09 -7.49
C LEU A 53 -7.70 -7.16 -8.56
N ASN A 54 -8.47 -6.86 -9.60
CA ASN A 54 -8.55 -7.68 -10.81
C ASN A 54 -7.51 -7.20 -11.84
N PRO A 55 -6.44 -7.98 -12.09
CA PRO A 55 -5.38 -7.63 -13.03
C PRO A 55 -5.84 -7.90 -14.47
N VAL A 56 -6.68 -7.00 -15.01
CA VAL A 56 -7.24 -7.10 -16.37
C VAL A 56 -6.14 -7.14 -17.44
N LYS A 57 -5.03 -6.44 -17.20
CA LYS A 57 -3.87 -6.41 -18.10
C LYS A 57 -2.58 -6.43 -17.31
N ILE A 58 -1.60 -7.20 -17.80
CA ILE A 58 -0.26 -7.30 -17.21
C ILE A 58 0.79 -7.00 -18.27
N THR A 59 1.55 -5.93 -18.06
CA THR A 59 2.66 -5.58 -18.95
C THR A 59 3.84 -6.52 -18.72
N GLY A 60 4.51 -6.95 -19.80
CA GLY A 60 5.73 -7.77 -19.70
C GLY A 60 5.53 -9.28 -19.56
N GLY A 61 4.29 -9.79 -19.69
CA GLY A 61 4.03 -11.23 -19.83
C GLY A 61 4.24 -12.07 -18.56
N PHE A 62 4.27 -11.43 -17.39
CA PHE A 62 4.33 -12.10 -16.09
C PHE A 62 3.16 -13.07 -15.93
N ARG A 63 3.42 -14.27 -15.39
CA ARG A 63 2.40 -15.30 -15.19
C ARG A 63 2.05 -15.41 -13.73
N LEU A 64 0.78 -15.12 -13.43
CA LEU A 64 0.20 -15.30 -12.10
C LEU A 64 0.08 -16.78 -11.75
N LYS A 65 0.37 -17.09 -10.49
CA LYS A 65 0.16 -18.38 -9.83
C LYS A 65 -0.36 -18.11 -8.43
N ASP A 66 -1.20 -19.01 -7.94
CA ASP A 66 -1.71 -18.92 -6.58
C ASP A 66 -0.58 -18.87 -5.55
N GLY A 67 -0.75 -18.02 -4.54
CA GLY A 67 0.19 -17.83 -3.44
C GLY A 67 1.42 -16.99 -3.76
N GLN A 68 1.59 -16.51 -5.00
CA GLN A 68 2.73 -15.64 -5.33
C GLN A 68 2.67 -14.34 -4.55
N LYS A 69 3.78 -14.07 -3.86
CA LYS A 69 4.07 -12.80 -3.23
C LYS A 69 4.71 -11.87 -4.26
N ILE A 70 4.13 -10.70 -4.50
CA ILE A 70 4.57 -9.78 -5.55
C ILE A 70 4.75 -8.35 -5.05
N THR A 71 5.72 -7.65 -5.64
CA THR A 71 5.82 -6.19 -5.65
C THR A 71 5.43 -5.68 -7.03
N PHE A 72 4.53 -4.69 -7.09
CA PHE A 72 3.96 -4.24 -8.35
C PHE A 72 3.51 -2.78 -8.28
N SER A 73 3.23 -2.20 -9.44
CA SER A 73 2.55 -0.92 -9.58
C SER A 73 1.45 -1.05 -10.63
N TYR A 74 0.42 -0.23 -10.50
CA TYR A 74 -0.77 -0.36 -11.33
C TYR A 74 -1.47 0.97 -11.58
N THR A 75 -2.29 1.01 -12.63
CA THR A 75 -3.25 2.07 -12.91
C THR A 75 -4.66 1.51 -12.85
N VAL A 76 -5.60 2.29 -12.31
CA VAL A 76 -7.01 1.89 -12.23
C VAL A 76 -7.66 2.09 -13.59
N LEU A 77 -8.46 1.12 -14.01
CA LEU A 77 -9.24 1.16 -15.24
C LEU A 77 -10.72 1.38 -14.88
N THR A 78 -11.30 2.48 -15.34
CA THR A 78 -12.68 2.87 -15.00
C THR A 78 -13.72 2.34 -16.00
N ASP A 79 -13.31 2.08 -17.24
CA ASP A 79 -14.23 1.82 -18.36
C ASP A 79 -14.29 0.32 -18.72
N VAL A 80 -13.92 -0.53 -17.76
CA VAL A 80 -13.97 -1.97 -17.87
C VAL A 80 -15.01 -2.50 -16.90
N MET A 81 -15.62 -3.63 -17.24
CA MET A 81 -16.55 -4.34 -16.38
C MET A 81 -16.12 -5.79 -16.28
N SER A 82 -16.39 -6.39 -15.14
CA SER A 82 -16.05 -7.77 -14.83
C SER A 82 -17.26 -8.45 -14.22
N ILE A 83 -17.37 -9.74 -14.47
CA ILE A 83 -18.42 -10.60 -13.93
C ILE A 83 -18.02 -11.24 -12.58
N CYS A 84 -16.75 -11.15 -12.19
CA CYS A 84 -16.23 -11.74 -10.96
C CYS A 84 -16.86 -11.13 -9.70
N MET A 85 -17.06 -9.80 -9.67
CA MET A 85 -17.67 -9.02 -8.58
C MET A 85 -17.00 -9.18 -7.20
N ALA A 86 -15.88 -9.89 -7.09
CA ALA A 86 -15.13 -10.06 -5.86
C ALA A 86 -14.01 -9.03 -5.72
N GLU A 87 -13.66 -8.35 -6.81
CA GLU A 87 -12.69 -7.28 -6.85
C GLU A 87 -13.27 -5.95 -6.38
N THR A 88 -12.43 -5.15 -5.74
CA THR A 88 -12.69 -3.75 -5.43
C THR A 88 -12.44 -2.87 -6.64
N GLN A 89 -11.41 -3.18 -7.43
CA GLN A 89 -10.96 -2.37 -8.57
C GLN A 89 -10.39 -3.24 -9.69
N MET A 90 -10.56 -2.77 -10.92
CA MET A 90 -9.93 -3.35 -12.13
C MET A 90 -8.70 -2.53 -12.49
N VAL A 91 -7.58 -3.20 -12.75
CA VAL A 91 -6.28 -2.54 -12.88
C VAL A 91 -5.46 -3.04 -14.05
N GLU A 92 -4.65 -2.15 -14.63
CA GLU A 92 -3.52 -2.49 -15.49
C GLU A 92 -2.23 -2.49 -14.67
N ILE A 93 -1.55 -3.63 -14.64
CA ILE A 93 -0.27 -3.78 -13.96
C ILE A 93 0.82 -3.21 -14.87
N THR A 94 1.46 -2.14 -14.41
CA THR A 94 2.50 -1.40 -15.15
C THR A 94 3.89 -1.93 -14.87
N CYS A 95 4.11 -2.53 -13.70
CA CYS A 95 5.30 -3.30 -13.38
C CYS A 95 4.97 -4.38 -12.35
N ILE A 96 5.71 -5.49 -12.35
CA ILE A 96 5.48 -6.62 -11.45
C ILE A 96 6.71 -7.49 -11.33
N HIS A 97 7.04 -7.86 -10.08
CA HIS A 97 8.11 -8.79 -9.75
C HIS A 97 7.62 -9.74 -8.65
N GLU A 98 8.01 -11.01 -8.76
CA GLU A 98 7.84 -11.95 -7.64
C GLU A 98 8.87 -11.59 -6.57
N THR A 99 8.43 -11.52 -5.33
CA THR A 99 9.27 -11.21 -4.19
C THR A 99 9.08 -12.27 -3.11
N SER A 100 10.18 -12.77 -2.56
CA SER A 100 10.14 -13.49 -1.29
C SER A 100 10.04 -12.53 -0.10
N GLU A 101 10.27 -11.25 -0.33
CA GLU A 101 10.30 -10.17 0.65
C GLU A 101 8.92 -9.52 0.80
N PHE A 102 7.95 -10.32 1.20
CA PHE A 102 7.22 -9.86 2.37
C PHE A 102 8.15 -10.21 3.50
N THR A 103 9.04 -9.30 3.89
CA THR A 103 9.79 -9.53 5.11
C THR A 103 8.76 -9.64 6.21
N ASN A 104 8.45 -10.88 6.61
CA ASN A 104 7.61 -11.22 7.75
C ASN A 104 8.32 -10.84 9.08
N ALA A 105 9.31 -9.95 9.00
CA ALA A 105 9.96 -9.36 10.15
C ALA A 105 9.25 -8.05 10.40
N CYS A 106 8.42 -8.03 11.44
CA CYS A 106 7.87 -6.79 11.96
C CYS A 106 9.05 -5.89 12.38
N GLU A 107 9.48 -5.00 11.50
CA GLU A 107 10.49 -4.01 11.87
C GLU A 107 9.92 -3.15 12.99
N ASP A 108 10.75 -2.89 14.00
CA ASP A 108 10.39 -2.09 15.16
C ASP A 108 10.19 -0.62 14.72
N THR A 109 9.07 -0.31 14.06
CA THR A 109 8.76 1.06 13.65
C THR A 109 8.27 1.88 14.83
N MET A 110 8.88 3.05 15.00
CA MET A 110 8.46 4.09 15.94
C MET A 110 7.80 5.28 15.22
N ASN A 111 7.87 5.34 13.89
CA ASN A 111 7.35 6.44 13.09
C ASN A 111 6.32 5.90 12.07
N PRO A 112 5.01 6.16 12.26
CA PRO A 112 3.98 5.65 11.35
C PRO A 112 4.07 6.24 9.93
N PHE A 113 4.79 7.34 9.72
CA PHE A 113 4.94 7.98 8.41
C PHE A 113 6.04 7.34 7.56
N GLU A 114 6.92 6.53 8.16
CA GLU A 114 7.97 5.79 7.43
C GLU A 114 7.49 4.45 6.90
N VAL A 115 6.32 3.99 7.35
CA VAL A 115 5.73 2.71 6.94
C VAL A 115 4.55 2.97 6.03
N ALA A 116 4.65 2.56 4.77
CA ALA A 116 3.68 2.91 3.72
C ALA A 116 2.23 2.53 4.06
N TRP A 117 2.01 1.35 4.67
CA TRP A 117 0.66 0.93 5.06
C TRP A 117 0.13 1.75 6.25
N MET A 118 0.99 2.12 7.20
CA MET A 118 0.62 2.94 8.36
C MET A 118 0.29 4.36 7.93
N ASN A 119 1.06 4.94 7.00
CA ASN A 119 0.77 6.27 6.45
C ASN A 119 -0.60 6.29 5.75
N LYS A 120 -0.92 5.24 4.95
CA LYS A 120 -2.25 5.11 4.34
C LYS A 120 -3.36 4.91 5.37
N ALA A 121 -3.12 4.14 6.43
CA ALA A 121 -4.07 3.95 7.53
C ALA A 121 -4.29 5.25 8.32
N PHE A 122 -3.23 6.04 8.50
CA PHE A 122 -3.28 7.37 9.09
C PHE A 122 -4.19 8.29 8.28
N ASP A 123 -3.96 8.41 6.97
CA ASP A 123 -4.79 9.23 6.08
C ASP A 123 -6.25 8.78 6.06
N ARG A 124 -6.50 7.46 6.14
CA ARG A 124 -7.84 6.86 6.11
C ARG A 124 -8.64 7.15 7.38
N HIS A 125 -8.01 6.98 8.54
CA HIS A 125 -8.71 6.98 9.82
C HIS A 125 -8.56 8.28 10.60
N ASN A 126 -7.61 9.13 10.21
CA ASN A 126 -7.28 10.38 10.89
C ASN A 126 -7.20 10.21 12.42
N PRO A 127 -6.33 9.30 12.92
CA PRO A 127 -6.27 8.96 14.34
C PRO A 127 -5.84 10.19 15.17
N THR A 128 -6.26 10.24 16.42
CA THR A 128 -5.74 11.17 17.42
C THR A 128 -4.54 10.58 18.17
N GLN A 129 -4.39 9.26 18.18
CA GLN A 129 -3.27 8.56 18.80
C GLN A 129 -2.99 7.22 18.11
N ILE A 130 -1.72 6.81 18.09
CA ILE A 130 -1.31 5.46 17.66
C ILE A 130 -0.50 4.82 18.78
N LEU A 131 -0.99 3.67 19.26
CA LEU A 131 -0.31 2.84 20.25
C LEU A 131 0.28 1.60 19.58
N LYS A 132 1.45 1.20 20.05
CA LYS A 132 2.18 0.00 19.65
C LYS A 132 2.22 -1.02 20.78
N TYR A 133 1.96 -2.28 20.46
CA TYR A 133 1.96 -3.41 21.40
C TYR A 133 2.91 -4.50 20.91
N HIS A 134 3.56 -5.20 21.85
CA HIS A 134 4.26 -6.46 21.57
C HIS A 134 3.47 -7.60 22.21
N ASN A 135 2.93 -8.51 21.41
CA ASN A 135 2.10 -9.60 21.93
C ASN A 135 2.91 -10.87 22.29
N GLY A 136 4.24 -10.78 22.29
CA GLY A 136 5.15 -11.91 22.55
C GLY A 136 5.65 -12.60 21.29
N HIS A 137 4.97 -12.44 20.16
CA HIS A 137 5.36 -13.02 18.87
C HIS A 137 5.59 -11.95 17.81
N GLU A 138 4.70 -10.96 17.71
CA GLU A 138 4.73 -9.89 16.69
C GLU A 138 4.28 -8.54 17.28
N TRP A 139 4.51 -7.47 16.52
CA TRP A 139 4.01 -6.13 16.86
C TRP A 139 2.56 -5.96 16.40
N ALA A 140 1.77 -5.20 17.16
CA ALA A 140 0.44 -4.76 16.77
C ALA A 140 0.29 -3.25 17.01
N TYR A 141 -0.58 -2.61 16.23
CA TYR A 141 -0.72 -1.15 16.20
C TYR A 141 -2.20 -0.77 16.29
N LEU A 142 -2.55 -0.02 17.33
CA LEU A 142 -3.90 0.49 17.54
C LEU A 142 -3.96 1.95 17.11
N PHE A 143 -4.73 2.22 16.07
CA PHE A 143 -5.06 3.56 15.59
C PHE A 143 -6.33 3.99 16.31
N TYR A 144 -6.21 4.94 17.22
CA TYR A 144 -7.32 5.49 17.97
C TYR A 144 -7.85 6.73 17.25
N ALA A 145 -9.00 6.61 16.61
CA ALA A 145 -9.84 7.72 16.19
C ALA A 145 -10.96 7.89 17.23
N ILE A 146 -11.70 9.00 17.19
CA ILE A 146 -12.86 9.16 18.07
C ILE A 146 -14.10 9.12 17.19
N PRO A 147 -15.05 8.20 17.42
CA PRO A 147 -15.11 7.18 18.50
C PRO A 147 -14.42 5.85 18.17
N ASP A 148 -13.92 5.68 16.95
CA ASP A 148 -13.46 4.39 16.41
C ASP A 148 -12.02 4.02 16.78
N SER A 149 -11.73 2.73 17.00
CA SER A 149 -10.35 2.26 17.02
C SER A 149 -10.13 1.09 16.08
N PHE A 150 -8.94 1.06 15.46
CA PHE A 150 -8.56 0.10 14.43
C PHE A 150 -7.25 -0.56 14.83
N LEU A 151 -7.31 -1.87 15.07
CA LEU A 151 -6.15 -2.67 15.45
C LEU A 151 -5.57 -3.36 14.23
N TYR A 152 -4.30 -3.13 13.95
CA TYR A 152 -3.55 -3.73 12.86
C TYR A 152 -2.45 -4.65 13.39
N ASP A 153 -2.13 -5.72 12.65
CA ASP A 153 -0.87 -6.42 12.82
C ASP A 153 0.29 -5.61 12.23
N CYS A 154 1.52 -6.10 12.39
CA CYS A 154 2.70 -5.41 11.86
C CYS A 154 2.83 -5.42 10.33
N HIS A 155 2.04 -6.26 9.66
CA HIS A 155 2.00 -6.41 8.22
C HIS A 155 0.92 -5.51 7.58
N GLY A 156 0.17 -4.76 8.39
CA GLY A 156 -0.88 -3.85 7.94
C GLY A 156 -2.23 -4.52 7.71
N ASN A 157 -2.43 -5.76 8.17
CA ASN A 157 -3.74 -6.42 8.15
C ASN A 157 -4.58 -5.92 9.33
N LEU A 158 -5.84 -5.56 9.07
CA LEU A 158 -6.77 -5.18 10.12
C LEU A 158 -7.21 -6.41 10.93
N ILE A 159 -6.88 -6.44 12.22
CA ILE A 159 -7.28 -7.48 13.17
C ILE A 159 -8.72 -7.25 13.62
N CYS A 160 -9.06 -6.03 14.05
CA CYS A 160 -10.41 -5.67 14.46
C CYS A 160 -10.65 -4.16 14.48
N GLN A 161 -11.93 -3.79 14.47
CA GLN A 161 -12.41 -2.43 14.65
C GLN A 161 -13.37 -2.39 15.85
N SER A 162 -13.32 -1.31 16.61
CA SER A 162 -14.19 -0.99 17.74
C SER A 162 -14.83 0.37 17.54
N HIS A 163 -16.09 0.54 17.92
CA HIS A 163 -16.85 1.80 17.77
C HIS A 163 -17.06 2.51 19.12
N GLY A 164 -16.00 2.56 19.95
CA GLY A 164 -16.03 3.22 21.26
C GLY A 164 -16.69 2.43 22.38
N ASP A 165 -17.09 1.17 22.13
CA ASP A 165 -17.63 0.27 23.14
C ASP A 165 -16.52 -0.58 23.77
N ALA A 166 -16.14 -0.25 25.01
CA ALA A 166 -15.16 -1.02 25.78
C ALA A 166 -15.60 -2.47 26.09
N HIS A 167 -16.86 -2.82 25.82
CA HIS A 167 -17.36 -4.18 25.98
C HIS A 167 -17.35 -5.00 24.70
N ASP A 168 -16.96 -4.42 23.57
CA ASP A 168 -16.87 -5.15 22.32
C ASP A 168 -15.76 -6.22 22.35
N THR A 169 -15.85 -7.13 21.39
CA THR A 169 -14.92 -8.25 21.27
C THR A 169 -13.51 -7.79 20.91
N CYS A 170 -13.36 -6.67 20.19
CA CYS A 170 -12.04 -6.13 19.83
C CYS A 170 -11.28 -5.70 21.08
N HIS A 171 -11.94 -4.96 21.99
CA HIS A 171 -11.36 -4.48 23.23
C HIS A 171 -11.02 -5.63 24.17
N LYS A 172 -12.01 -6.51 24.45
CA LYS A 172 -11.84 -7.59 25.43
C LYS A 172 -10.85 -8.66 25.00
N VAL A 173 -10.82 -9.01 23.73
CA VAL A 173 -10.00 -10.14 23.25
C VAL A 173 -8.59 -9.69 22.95
N TYR A 174 -8.42 -8.52 22.33
CA TYR A 174 -7.12 -8.08 21.84
C TYR A 174 -6.53 -6.97 22.71
N ILE A 175 -7.23 -5.85 22.84
CA ILE A 175 -6.66 -4.64 23.47
C ILE A 175 -6.33 -4.88 24.95
N ASP A 176 -7.26 -5.45 25.72
CA ASP A 176 -7.05 -5.77 27.14
C ASP A 176 -5.94 -6.81 27.35
N THR A 177 -5.83 -7.76 26.42
CA THR A 177 -4.87 -8.88 26.51
C THR A 177 -3.44 -8.42 26.20
N PHE A 178 -3.25 -7.41 25.37
CA PHE A 178 -1.92 -6.89 25.00
C PHE A 178 -1.28 -6.01 26.08
N GLY A 179 -2.00 -5.69 27.15
CA GLY A 179 -1.47 -4.91 28.27
C GLY A 179 -1.24 -3.44 27.91
N LYS A 180 -0.14 -2.84 28.39
CA LYS A 180 0.13 -1.40 28.19
C LYS A 180 0.84 -1.16 26.86
N GLY A 181 0.14 -0.52 25.92
CA GLY A 181 0.72 -0.05 24.66
C GLY A 181 1.69 1.12 24.84
N LYS A 182 2.68 1.23 23.96
CA LYS A 182 3.58 2.37 23.84
C LYS A 182 3.03 3.35 22.81
N ILE A 183 2.84 4.61 23.19
CA ILE A 183 2.47 5.67 22.24
C ILE A 183 3.65 5.87 21.28
N ILE A 184 3.39 5.76 19.98
CA ILE A 184 4.35 6.06 18.91
C ILE A 184 3.99 7.33 18.15
N TRP A 185 2.73 7.76 18.24
CA TRP A 185 2.27 9.03 17.70
C TRP A 185 1.05 9.52 18.47
N GLN A 186 0.94 10.84 18.63
CA GLN A 186 -0.21 11.50 19.21
C GLN A 186 -0.35 12.88 18.57
N GLY A 187 -1.55 13.20 18.09
CA GLY A 187 -1.85 14.53 17.56
C GLY A 187 -1.86 15.57 18.68
N GLU A 188 -1.41 16.79 18.39
CA GLU A 188 -1.60 17.92 19.29
C GLU A 188 -3.11 18.16 19.43
N GLY A 189 -3.64 17.90 20.63
CA GLY A 189 -5.08 18.02 20.89
C GLY A 189 -5.56 19.45 20.63
N VAL A 190 -6.73 19.55 19.98
CA VAL A 190 -7.68 20.63 20.28
C VAL A 190 -8.08 20.43 21.74
N TRP A 191 -7.48 21.22 22.63
CA TRP A 191 -7.90 21.34 24.00
C TRP A 191 -9.18 22.18 24.02
N ASP A 192 -10.28 21.65 24.54
CA ASP A 192 -11.33 22.51 25.11
C ASP A 192 -10.82 23.11 26.44
#